data_AF-D3F623-F1
#
_entry.id   AF-D3F623-F1
#
_cell.length_a   1.000
_cell.length_b   1.000
_cell.length_c   1.000
_cell.angle_alpha   90.00
_cell.angle_beta   90.00
_cell.angle_gamma   90.00
#
_symmetry.space_group_name_H-M   'P 1'
#
loop_
_entity.id
_entity.type
_entity.pdbx_description
1 polymer ?
#
loop_
_entity_poly.entity_id
_entity_poly.type
_entity_poly.pdbx_seq_one_letter_code
_entity_poly.pdbx_strand_id
1 'polypeptide(L)'
;MTARLVAVVVLALVAASGFVLAARVRTVGDTTALHTLPAPERLTIDDEEGDVAVVAEARDDVLVETRSRWTGARPAARVAAGGDVLRLTGRCDRLDVRLVASRDWRWGSECAVSYRVRVPVGLDVRVSTGTGDVRLVGLAGAIDAEAHDGDVTAVGLRSPHVTLRATGAGAIRARFAAVPGAVDARAEGGAVRLALPPGRYHLSADAPRGRTWIGAGIDADPAGRSTVGASAGDGDVTVEAAR
;
A
#
# COMPACT_ATOMS: atom_id res chain seq x y z
N MET A 1 -40.14 -63.75 -15.15
CA MET A 1 -39.68 -63.00 -13.97
C MET A 1 -38.30 -62.35 -14.19
N THR A 2 -38.04 -61.70 -15.34
CA THR A 2 -36.66 -61.21 -15.64
C THR A 2 -36.59 -59.83 -16.32
N ALA A 3 -37.68 -59.31 -16.89
CA ALA A 3 -37.63 -58.01 -17.61
C ALA A 3 -37.91 -56.77 -16.72
N ARG A 4 -38.72 -56.91 -15.66
CA ARG A 4 -39.07 -55.78 -14.77
C ARG A 4 -37.96 -55.38 -13.80
N LEU A 5 -37.01 -56.29 -13.51
CA LEU A 5 -35.90 -56.03 -12.59
C LEU A 5 -34.74 -55.26 -13.25
N VAL A 6 -34.54 -55.41 -14.57
CA VAL A 6 -33.44 -54.74 -15.29
C VAL A 6 -33.74 -53.25 -15.50
N ALA A 7 -35.00 -52.88 -15.75
CA ALA A 7 -35.39 -51.48 -15.95
C ALA A 7 -35.23 -50.60 -14.70
N VAL A 8 -35.42 -51.17 -13.50
CA VAL A 8 -35.27 -50.45 -12.23
C VAL A 8 -33.79 -50.24 -11.87
N VAL A 9 -32.91 -51.18 -12.23
CA VAL A 9 -31.47 -51.05 -11.97
C VAL A 9 -30.80 -50.04 -12.90
N VAL A 10 -31.22 -49.95 -14.17
CA VAL A 10 -30.68 -48.95 -15.11
C VAL A 10 -31.15 -47.53 -14.77
N LEU A 11 -32.39 -47.35 -14.28
CA LEU A 11 -32.86 -46.03 -13.83
C LEU A 11 -32.15 -45.56 -12.55
N ALA A 12 -31.75 -46.48 -11.67
CA ALA A 12 -30.99 -46.16 -10.46
C ALA A 12 -29.53 -45.75 -10.76
N LEU A 13 -28.90 -46.29 -11.81
CA LEU A 13 -27.53 -45.95 -12.19
C LEU A 13 -27.41 -44.62 -12.95
N VAL A 14 -28.45 -44.20 -13.68
CA VAL A 14 -28.49 -42.87 -14.31
C VAL A 14 -28.83 -41.77 -13.28
N ALA A 15 -29.59 -42.07 -12.24
CA ALA A 15 -29.82 -41.14 -11.12
C ALA A 15 -28.61 -41.01 -10.18
N ALA A 16 -27.73 -42.03 -10.11
CA ALA A 16 -26.51 -41.99 -9.31
C ALA A 16 -25.32 -41.30 -10.01
N SER A 17 -25.38 -41.09 -11.32
CA SER A 17 -24.31 -40.44 -12.10
C SER A 17 -24.56 -38.95 -12.36
N GLY A 18 -25.77 -38.44 -12.09
CA GLY A 18 -26.09 -37.01 -12.13
C GLY A 18 -25.78 -36.25 -10.85
N PHE A 19 -25.32 -36.92 -9.79
CA PHE A 19 -25.11 -36.34 -8.48
C PHE A 19 -23.65 -35.94 -8.26
N VAL A 20 -23.44 -34.62 -8.28
CA VAL A 20 -22.30 -33.88 -7.70
C VAL A 20 -21.02 -33.86 -8.55
N LEU A 21 -21.12 -33.25 -9.74
CA LEU A 21 -20.11 -32.25 -10.08
C LEU A 21 -20.49 -30.94 -9.37
N ALA A 22 -20.45 -30.91 -8.04
CA ALA A 22 -20.36 -29.64 -7.33
C ALA A 22 -18.96 -29.11 -7.63
N ALA A 23 -18.80 -28.51 -8.81
CA ALA A 23 -17.76 -27.53 -9.00
C ALA A 23 -17.92 -26.56 -7.83
N ARG A 24 -17.02 -26.66 -6.85
CA ARG A 24 -16.91 -25.68 -5.78
C ARG A 24 -16.51 -24.41 -6.51
N VAL A 25 -17.51 -23.65 -6.97
CA VAL A 25 -17.30 -22.33 -7.56
C VAL A 25 -16.57 -21.56 -6.49
N ARG A 26 -15.26 -21.35 -6.70
CA ARG A 26 -14.47 -20.51 -5.80
C ARG A 26 -15.13 -19.14 -5.85
N THR A 27 -15.50 -18.60 -4.70
CA THR A 27 -16.02 -17.25 -4.63
C THR A 27 -14.88 -16.31 -5.00
N VAL A 28 -14.84 -15.89 -6.26
CA VAL A 28 -14.01 -14.78 -6.70
C VAL A 28 -14.83 -13.53 -6.52
N GLY A 29 -14.29 -12.56 -5.80
CA GLY A 29 -14.94 -11.28 -5.60
C GLY A 29 -14.04 -10.14 -6.04
N ASP A 30 -14.64 -9.16 -6.69
CA ASP A 30 -14.10 -7.83 -6.87
C ASP A 30 -15.20 -6.87 -6.44
N THR A 31 -14.90 -5.95 -5.54
CA THR A 31 -15.86 -4.93 -5.10
C THR A 31 -15.16 -3.60 -5.01
N THR A 32 -15.84 -2.57 -5.51
CA THR A 32 -15.43 -1.18 -5.33
C THR A 32 -16.47 -0.46 -4.48
N ALA A 33 -16.00 0.26 -3.47
CA ALA A 33 -16.81 1.13 -2.63
C ALA A 33 -16.27 2.56 -2.71
N LEU A 34 -17.17 3.53 -2.69
CA LEU A 34 -16.82 4.95 -2.72
C LEU A 34 -17.48 5.65 -1.53
N HIS A 35 -16.70 6.40 -0.76
CA HIS A 35 -17.15 7.14 0.40
C HIS A 35 -16.63 8.57 0.35
N THR A 36 -17.54 9.54 0.47
CA THR A 36 -17.19 10.95 0.70
C THR A 36 -17.39 11.26 2.17
N LEU A 37 -16.39 11.88 2.78
CA LEU A 37 -16.34 12.17 4.20
C LEU A 37 -15.84 13.61 4.40
N PRO A 38 -16.25 14.29 5.50
CA PRO A 38 -15.64 15.56 5.87
C PRO A 38 -14.13 15.38 6.10
N ALA A 39 -13.35 16.42 5.81
CA ALA A 39 -11.91 16.38 6.04
C ALA A 39 -11.60 16.29 7.55
N PRO A 40 -10.83 15.29 7.99
CA PRO A 40 -10.33 15.20 9.37
C PRO A 40 -9.12 16.12 9.57
N GLU A 41 -8.54 16.19 10.77
CA GLU A 41 -7.19 16.74 10.94
C GLU A 41 -6.12 15.77 10.44
N ARG A 42 -6.37 14.45 10.55
CA ARG A 42 -5.44 13.41 10.12
C ARG A 42 -6.13 12.24 9.44
N LEU A 43 -5.56 11.78 8.34
CA LEU A 43 -5.88 10.50 7.68
C LEU A 43 -4.90 9.42 8.15
N THR A 44 -5.39 8.27 8.57
CA THR A 44 -4.59 7.07 8.88
C THR A 44 -5.08 5.90 8.05
N ILE A 45 -4.18 5.23 7.34
CA ILE A 45 -4.44 4.04 6.54
C ILE A 45 -3.58 2.90 7.07
N ASP A 46 -4.22 1.82 7.53
CA ASP A 46 -3.56 0.60 7.98
C ASP A 46 -4.02 -0.56 7.08
N ASP A 47 -3.20 -0.94 6.11
CA ASP A 47 -3.51 -2.00 5.15
C ASP A 47 -2.57 -3.20 5.31
N GLU A 48 -3.08 -4.41 5.09
CA GLU A 48 -2.26 -5.62 5.16
C GLU A 48 -1.73 -6.04 3.78
N GLU A 49 -2.56 -5.94 2.75
CA GLU A 49 -2.27 -6.41 1.40
C GLU A 49 -3.06 -5.57 0.39
N GLY A 50 -2.36 -4.81 -0.44
CA GLY A 50 -2.96 -3.89 -1.40
C GLY A 50 -2.18 -2.59 -1.57
N ASP A 51 -2.39 -1.96 -2.72
CA ASP A 51 -1.77 -0.67 -3.01
C ASP A 51 -2.56 0.48 -2.35
N VAL A 52 -1.82 1.47 -1.84
CA VAL A 52 -2.39 2.69 -1.27
C VAL A 52 -1.93 3.89 -2.10
N ALA A 53 -2.88 4.62 -2.67
CA ALA A 53 -2.61 5.88 -3.35
C ALA A 53 -3.34 7.04 -2.67
N VAL A 54 -2.60 8.04 -2.22
CA VAL A 54 -3.13 9.28 -1.65
C VAL A 54 -2.77 10.46 -2.55
N VAL A 55 -3.79 11.18 -3.02
CA VAL A 55 -3.64 12.28 -3.96
C VAL A 55 -4.23 13.56 -3.36
N ALA A 56 -3.37 14.55 -3.19
CA ALA A 56 -3.79 15.89 -2.80
C ALA A 56 -4.49 16.60 -3.96
N GLU A 57 -5.64 17.21 -3.67
CA GLU A 57 -6.43 17.98 -4.63
C GLU A 57 -7.00 19.23 -3.95
N ALA A 58 -7.45 20.19 -4.75
CA ALA A 58 -8.17 21.36 -4.26
C ALA A 58 -9.61 20.97 -3.87
N ARG A 59 -9.77 20.46 -2.64
CA ARG A 59 -11.03 19.99 -2.05
C ARG A 59 -11.07 20.33 -0.57
N ASP A 60 -12.27 20.29 0.01
CA ASP A 60 -12.57 20.41 1.44
C ASP A 60 -13.08 19.09 2.04
N ASP A 61 -13.23 18.05 1.21
CA ASP A 61 -13.66 16.71 1.57
C ASP A 61 -12.54 15.67 1.39
N VAL A 62 -12.77 14.47 1.95
CA VAL A 62 -11.96 13.29 1.65
C VAL A 62 -12.82 12.30 0.87
N LEU A 63 -12.33 11.89 -0.29
CA LEU A 63 -12.98 10.91 -1.15
C LEU A 63 -12.17 9.62 -1.16
N VAL A 64 -12.73 8.57 -0.56
CA VAL A 64 -12.13 7.26 -0.41
C VAL A 64 -12.74 6.30 -1.42
N GLU A 65 -11.93 5.80 -2.34
CA GLU A 65 -12.26 4.68 -3.23
C GLU A 65 -11.52 3.44 -2.73
N THR A 66 -12.27 2.42 -2.35
CA THR A 66 -11.74 1.14 -1.86
C THR A 66 -12.03 0.06 -2.88
N ARG A 67 -11.02 -0.69 -3.30
CA ARG A 67 -11.18 -1.87 -4.16
C ARG A 67 -10.70 -3.12 -3.45
N SER A 68 -11.60 -4.06 -3.22
CA SER A 68 -11.31 -5.34 -2.60
C SER A 68 -11.35 -6.46 -3.64
N ARG A 69 -10.27 -7.23 -3.77
CA ARG A 69 -10.21 -8.45 -4.59
C ARG A 69 -9.92 -9.64 -3.71
N TRP A 70 -10.59 -10.76 -3.96
CA TRP A 70 -10.33 -11.97 -3.19
C TRP A 70 -10.75 -13.26 -3.89
N THR A 71 -10.16 -14.37 -3.44
CA THR A 71 -10.64 -15.72 -3.70
C THR A 71 -10.93 -16.45 -2.38
N GLY A 72 -12.17 -16.89 -2.16
CA GLY A 72 -12.60 -17.50 -0.90
C GLY A 72 -13.18 -16.48 0.08
N ALA A 73 -12.53 -16.27 1.23
CA ALA A 73 -12.94 -15.29 2.24
C ALA A 73 -12.85 -13.85 1.72
N ARG A 74 -13.91 -13.09 2.00
CA ARG A 74 -13.95 -11.67 1.68
C ARG A 74 -13.11 -10.87 2.68
N PRO A 75 -12.24 -9.94 2.24
CA PRO A 75 -11.48 -9.08 3.14
C PRO A 75 -12.39 -8.11 3.90
N ALA A 76 -11.95 -7.73 5.09
CA ALA A 76 -12.60 -6.71 5.89
C ALA A 76 -11.96 -5.35 5.61
N ALA A 77 -12.60 -4.57 4.74
CA ALA A 77 -12.28 -3.16 4.55
C ALA A 77 -13.19 -2.30 5.44
N ARG A 78 -12.60 -1.45 6.28
CA ARG A 78 -13.33 -0.57 7.20
C ARG A 78 -12.93 0.88 6.99
N VAL A 79 -13.93 1.75 6.97
CA VAL A 79 -13.80 3.20 6.91
C VAL A 79 -14.48 3.77 8.15
N ALA A 80 -13.71 4.38 9.04
CA ALA A 80 -14.21 4.89 10.32
C ALA A 80 -13.74 6.33 10.53
N ALA A 81 -14.68 7.26 10.62
CA ALA A 81 -14.42 8.62 11.07
C ALA A 81 -14.72 8.73 12.57
N GLY A 82 -13.78 9.24 13.37
CA GLY A 82 -13.97 9.41 14.80
C GLY A 82 -13.10 10.54 15.35
N GLY A 83 -13.73 11.54 15.95
CA GLY A 83 -13.05 12.78 16.36
C GLY A 83 -12.37 13.43 15.15
N ASP A 84 -11.09 13.74 15.30
CA ASP A 84 -10.27 14.43 14.29
C ASP A 84 -9.49 13.48 13.37
N VAL A 85 -9.80 12.18 13.39
CA VAL A 85 -9.08 11.16 12.61
C VAL A 85 -10.03 10.36 11.72
N LEU A 86 -9.67 10.23 10.44
CA LEU A 86 -10.24 9.24 9.53
C LEU A 86 -9.32 8.03 9.47
N ARG A 87 -9.82 6.86 9.88
CA ARG A 87 -9.09 5.59 9.84
C ARG A 87 -9.65 4.69 8.75
N LEU A 88 -8.78 4.27 7.84
CA LEU A 88 -9.02 3.22 6.86
C LEU A 88 -8.27 1.97 7.28
N THR A 89 -8.92 0.82 7.28
CA THR A 89 -8.28 -0.44 7.67
C THR A 89 -8.65 -1.55 6.70
N GLY A 90 -7.65 -2.18 6.07
CA GLY A 90 -7.83 -3.39 5.26
C GLY A 90 -7.26 -4.60 5.99
N ARG A 91 -8.06 -5.66 6.11
CA ARG A 91 -7.64 -6.93 6.73
C ARG A 91 -7.98 -8.10 5.83
N CYS A 92 -7.02 -9.01 5.75
CA CYS A 92 -7.17 -10.29 5.09
C CYS A 92 -7.25 -11.39 6.15
N ASP A 93 -8.44 -11.96 6.35
CA ASP A 93 -8.61 -13.04 7.31
C ASP A 93 -7.88 -14.30 6.83
N ARG A 94 -6.71 -14.58 7.43
CA ARG A 94 -5.86 -15.75 7.10
C ARG A 94 -6.44 -17.10 7.55
N LEU A 95 -7.67 -17.14 8.08
CA LEU A 95 -8.27 -18.33 8.69
C LEU A 95 -8.67 -19.42 7.68
N ASP A 96 -8.69 -19.13 6.39
CA ASP A 96 -9.09 -20.11 5.36
C ASP A 96 -7.94 -20.99 4.83
N VAL A 97 -6.67 -20.66 5.14
CA VAL A 97 -5.51 -21.44 4.64
C VAL A 97 -5.41 -22.82 5.31
N ARG A 98 -6.09 -23.03 6.45
CA ARG A 98 -6.11 -24.33 7.14
C ARG A 98 -7.04 -25.37 6.51
N LEU A 99 -7.99 -24.98 5.66
CA LEU A 99 -8.96 -25.92 5.06
C LEU A 99 -8.64 -26.28 3.60
N VAL A 100 -7.74 -25.55 2.93
CA VAL A 100 -7.24 -25.86 1.58
C VAL A 100 -5.85 -26.51 1.56
N ALA A 101 -5.26 -26.75 2.74
CA ALA A 101 -4.03 -27.52 2.94
C ALA A 101 -4.18 -29.03 2.67
N SER A 102 -5.08 -29.43 1.76
CA SER A 102 -5.11 -30.77 1.20
C SER A 102 -5.32 -30.70 -0.31
N ARG A 103 -4.21 -30.89 -1.04
CA ARG A 103 -4.09 -31.34 -2.45
C ARG A 103 -3.95 -30.34 -3.60
N ASP A 104 -4.17 -29.02 -3.44
CA ASP A 104 -3.97 -28.07 -4.56
C ASP A 104 -3.08 -26.88 -4.20
N TRP A 105 -1.78 -27.11 -4.11
CA TRP A 105 -0.70 -26.09 -3.96
C TRP A 105 -0.55 -25.16 -5.18
N ARG A 106 -1.39 -25.32 -6.21
CA ARG A 106 -1.29 -24.64 -7.51
C ARG A 106 -2.04 -23.31 -7.60
N TRP A 107 -2.79 -22.91 -6.58
CA TRP A 107 -3.73 -21.79 -6.68
C TRP A 107 -3.69 -20.92 -5.43
N GLY A 108 -2.99 -19.79 -5.50
CA GLY A 108 -2.88 -18.82 -4.41
C GLY A 108 -4.24 -18.26 -3.98
N SER A 109 -4.40 -18.00 -2.68
CA SER A 109 -5.50 -17.18 -2.16
C SER A 109 -5.16 -15.72 -2.49
N GLU A 110 -5.90 -15.12 -3.42
CA GLU A 110 -5.79 -13.68 -3.64
C GLU A 110 -6.57 -13.02 -2.51
N CYS A 111 -5.97 -12.04 -1.84
CA CYS A 111 -6.65 -11.13 -0.95
C CYS A 111 -5.99 -9.77 -1.11
N ALA A 112 -6.73 -8.74 -1.48
CA ALA A 112 -6.17 -7.42 -1.59
C ALA A 112 -7.23 -6.35 -1.31
N VAL A 113 -6.87 -5.33 -0.56
CA VAL A 113 -7.68 -4.14 -0.30
C VAL A 113 -6.88 -2.90 -0.73
N SER A 114 -7.10 -2.45 -1.96
CA SER A 114 -6.44 -1.25 -2.46
C SER A 114 -7.24 0.00 -2.13
N TYR A 115 -6.55 1.08 -1.78
CA TYR A 115 -7.15 2.38 -1.48
C TYR A 115 -6.68 3.44 -2.47
N ARG A 116 -7.61 4.23 -3.00
CA ARG A 116 -7.34 5.50 -3.67
C ARG A 116 -8.06 6.60 -2.93
N VAL A 117 -7.31 7.49 -2.31
CA VAL A 117 -7.84 8.52 -1.43
C VAL A 117 -7.48 9.89 -1.99
N ARG A 118 -8.49 10.70 -2.26
CA ARG A 118 -8.31 12.11 -2.65
C ARG A 118 -8.54 12.97 -1.42
N VAL A 119 -7.57 13.82 -1.08
CA VAL A 119 -7.53 14.59 0.17
C VAL A 119 -7.29 16.08 -0.10
N PRO A 120 -7.65 16.97 0.85
CA PRO A 120 -7.20 18.36 0.82
C PRO A 120 -5.67 18.44 0.91
N VAL A 121 -5.08 19.44 0.25
CA VAL A 121 -3.61 19.60 0.16
C VAL A 121 -2.89 19.63 1.50
N GLY A 122 -3.48 20.25 2.52
CA GLY A 122 -2.88 20.46 3.84
C GLY A 122 -3.09 19.33 4.84
N LEU A 123 -3.74 18.23 4.44
CA LEU A 123 -4.09 17.15 5.35
C LEU A 123 -2.87 16.34 5.80
N ASP A 124 -2.77 16.05 7.10
CA ASP A 124 -1.77 15.13 7.65
C ASP A 124 -2.11 13.68 7.27
N VAL A 125 -1.12 12.94 6.80
CA VAL A 125 -1.31 11.58 6.27
C VAL A 125 -0.35 10.61 6.96
N ARG A 126 -0.93 9.56 7.54
CA ARG A 126 -0.21 8.36 8.01
C ARG A 126 -0.64 7.14 7.19
N VAL A 127 0.32 6.41 6.63
CA VAL A 127 0.07 5.17 5.88
C VAL A 127 0.98 4.07 6.42
N SER A 128 0.42 2.89 6.64
CA SER A 128 1.14 1.67 6.94
C SER A 128 0.58 0.57 6.05
N THR A 129 1.42 -0.08 5.25
CA THR A 129 1.03 -1.26 4.46
C THR A 129 1.94 -2.46 4.75
N GLY A 130 1.36 -3.66 4.80
CA GLY A 130 2.11 -4.92 4.88
C GLY A 130 2.71 -5.30 3.53
N THR A 131 1.88 -5.49 2.52
CA THR A 131 2.33 -5.82 1.17
C THR A 131 1.61 -4.96 0.15
N GLY A 132 2.34 -4.28 -0.71
CA GLY A 132 1.79 -3.38 -1.74
C GLY A 132 2.48 -2.03 -1.75
N ASP A 133 2.27 -1.29 -2.83
CA ASP A 133 2.97 -0.03 -3.05
C ASP A 133 2.23 1.14 -2.38
N VAL A 134 3.00 2.11 -1.88
CA VAL A 134 2.47 3.37 -1.36
C VAL A 134 2.80 4.50 -2.33
N ARG A 135 1.76 5.18 -2.82
CA ARG A 135 1.89 6.34 -3.71
C ARG A 135 1.31 7.59 -3.08
N LEU A 136 2.14 8.62 -2.91
CA LEU A 136 1.74 9.92 -2.35
C LEU A 136 1.95 11.03 -3.37
N VAL A 137 0.95 11.89 -3.57
CA VAL A 137 1.00 12.93 -4.62
C VAL A 137 0.57 14.28 -4.07
N GLY A 138 1.42 15.30 -4.21
CA GLY A 138 1.05 16.71 -4.03
C GLY A 138 0.75 17.17 -2.60
N LEU A 139 1.01 16.34 -1.59
CA LEU A 139 0.71 16.63 -0.19
C LEU A 139 1.54 17.80 0.36
N ALA A 140 0.93 18.58 1.24
CA ALA A 140 1.55 19.70 1.96
C ALA A 140 1.42 19.59 3.49
N GLY A 141 0.58 18.69 4.02
CA GLY A 141 0.54 18.32 5.43
C GLY A 141 1.72 17.41 5.83
N ALA A 142 1.82 17.04 7.10
CA ALA A 142 2.85 16.10 7.56
C ALA A 142 2.61 14.69 7.00
N ILE A 143 3.70 13.98 6.68
CA ILE A 143 3.65 12.64 6.10
C ILE A 143 4.42 11.66 6.98
N ASP A 144 3.78 10.53 7.27
CA ASP A 144 4.40 9.35 7.87
C ASP A 144 3.95 8.10 7.11
N ALA A 145 4.82 7.54 6.27
CA ALA A 145 4.46 6.40 5.42
C ALA A 145 5.42 5.23 5.61
N GLU A 146 4.87 4.05 5.80
CA GLU A 146 5.58 2.79 5.97
C GLU A 146 5.02 1.74 5.01
N ALA A 147 5.90 1.06 4.29
CA ALA A 147 5.60 -0.16 3.55
C ALA A 147 6.53 -1.26 4.03
N HIS A 148 6.00 -2.44 4.35
CA HIS A 148 6.84 -3.57 4.68
C HIS A 148 7.42 -4.18 3.41
N ASP A 149 6.58 -4.74 2.54
CA ASP A 149 7.01 -5.23 1.22
C ASP A 149 6.30 -4.45 0.10
N GLY A 150 7.03 -3.51 -0.51
CA GLY A 150 6.51 -2.62 -1.54
C GLY A 150 7.31 -1.32 -1.64
N ASP A 151 7.15 -0.62 -2.76
CA ASP A 151 7.82 0.66 -3.01
C ASP A 151 7.02 1.81 -2.38
N VAL A 152 7.74 2.79 -1.82
CA VAL A 152 7.15 4.07 -1.41
C VAL A 152 7.53 5.14 -2.42
N THR A 153 6.56 5.60 -3.21
CA THR A 153 6.73 6.66 -4.20
C THR A 153 5.96 7.92 -3.83
N ALA A 154 6.68 9.01 -3.60
CA ALA A 154 6.10 10.30 -3.29
C ALA A 154 6.51 11.36 -4.32
N VAL A 155 5.57 12.13 -4.86
CA VAL A 155 5.85 13.12 -5.91
C VAL A 155 5.15 14.45 -5.66
N GLY A 156 5.84 15.54 -5.97
CA GLY A 156 5.30 16.89 -5.83
C GLY A 156 5.09 17.31 -4.37
N LEU A 157 5.85 16.74 -3.44
CA LEU A 157 5.68 16.98 -2.01
C LEU A 157 6.02 18.43 -1.64
N ARG A 158 5.14 19.07 -0.88
CA ARG A 158 5.36 20.39 -0.26
C ARG A 158 5.38 20.31 1.27
N SER A 159 5.31 19.10 1.80
CA SER A 159 5.25 18.77 3.22
C SER A 159 6.47 19.27 4.00
N PRO A 160 6.29 19.91 5.17
CA PRO A 160 7.40 20.36 6.00
C PRO A 160 8.09 19.21 6.74
N HIS A 161 7.36 18.14 7.05
CA HIS A 161 7.87 16.95 7.76
C HIS A 161 7.46 15.69 7.01
N VAL A 162 8.45 14.86 6.65
CA VAL A 162 8.24 13.64 5.87
C VAL A 162 9.06 12.50 6.46
N THR A 163 8.40 11.46 6.94
CA THR A 163 9.00 10.18 7.33
C THR A 163 8.56 9.10 6.35
N LEU A 164 9.50 8.41 5.71
CA LEU A 164 9.25 7.32 4.77
C LEU A 164 10.06 6.09 5.19
N ARG A 165 9.41 4.94 5.30
CA ARG A 165 10.02 3.68 5.72
C ARG A 165 9.65 2.56 4.75
N ALA A 166 10.65 1.82 4.29
CA ALA A 166 10.51 0.57 3.58
C ALA A 166 11.26 -0.50 4.39
N THR A 167 10.55 -1.30 5.18
CA THR A 167 11.17 -2.17 6.21
C THR A 167 11.49 -3.58 5.73
N GLY A 168 10.96 -4.00 4.59
CA GLY A 168 11.22 -5.30 3.96
C GLY A 168 11.80 -5.08 2.56
N ALA A 169 11.25 -5.79 1.57
CA ALA A 169 11.66 -5.60 0.18
C ALA A 169 10.95 -4.38 -0.42
N GLY A 170 11.70 -3.31 -0.72
CA GLY A 170 11.13 -2.12 -1.32
C GLY A 170 12.12 -0.96 -1.41
N ALA A 171 11.88 -0.07 -2.37
CA ALA A 171 12.65 1.15 -2.58
C ALA A 171 11.82 2.40 -2.26
N ILE A 172 12.50 3.47 -1.86
CA ILE A 172 11.88 4.77 -1.62
C ILE A 172 12.27 5.72 -2.74
N ARG A 173 11.28 6.38 -3.36
CA ARG A 173 11.48 7.46 -4.32
C ARG A 173 10.62 8.65 -3.91
N ALA A 174 11.24 9.75 -3.48
CA ALA A 174 10.52 10.95 -3.08
C ALA A 174 11.02 12.17 -3.86
N ARG A 175 10.10 12.93 -4.43
CA ARG A 175 10.38 14.19 -5.15
C ARG A 175 9.59 15.34 -4.54
N PHE A 176 10.33 16.35 -4.11
CA PHE A 176 9.82 17.53 -3.43
C PHE A 176 9.67 18.71 -4.40
N ALA A 177 8.57 19.45 -4.26
CA ALA A 177 8.27 20.68 -5.00
C ALA A 177 8.50 21.95 -4.16
N ALA A 178 8.69 21.81 -2.84
CA ALA A 178 9.08 22.88 -1.93
C ALA A 178 10.17 22.36 -0.98
N VAL A 179 10.97 23.28 -0.43
CA VAL A 179 12.05 22.92 0.50
C VAL A 179 11.42 22.37 1.79
N PRO A 180 11.69 21.10 2.17
CA PRO A 180 11.14 20.53 3.39
C PRO A 180 11.84 21.10 4.63
N GLY A 181 11.20 21.01 5.79
CA GLY A 181 11.84 21.31 7.08
C GLY A 181 12.65 20.12 7.61
N ALA A 182 12.07 18.92 7.55
CA ALA A 182 12.74 17.67 7.91
C ALA A 182 12.27 16.50 7.02
N VAL A 183 13.22 15.69 6.55
CA VAL A 183 12.99 14.46 5.81
C VAL A 183 13.77 13.33 6.45
N ASP A 184 13.11 12.19 6.63
CA ASP A 184 13.71 10.96 7.15
C ASP A 184 13.25 9.77 6.30
N ALA A 185 14.12 9.27 5.43
CA ALA A 185 13.81 8.19 4.49
C ALA A 185 14.71 6.98 4.74
N ARG A 186 14.12 5.82 5.07
CA ARG A 186 14.86 4.59 5.35
C ARG A 186 14.32 3.41 4.55
N ALA A 187 15.19 2.74 3.80
CA ALA A 187 14.87 1.47 3.16
C ALA A 187 15.81 0.37 3.66
N GLU A 188 15.28 -0.78 4.04
CA GLU A 188 16.09 -1.93 4.46
C GLU A 188 16.59 -2.72 3.25
N GLY A 189 15.69 -3.20 2.40
CA GLY A 189 16.02 -4.06 1.26
C GLY A 189 16.23 -3.36 -0.09
N GLY A 190 16.16 -2.03 -0.16
CA GLY A 190 16.20 -1.31 -1.43
C GLY A 190 16.82 0.08 -1.39
N ALA A 191 16.86 0.73 -2.54
CA ALA A 191 17.48 2.04 -2.72
C ALA A 191 16.60 3.19 -2.22
N VAL A 192 17.22 4.28 -1.77
CA VAL A 192 16.54 5.54 -1.45
C VAL A 192 16.93 6.59 -2.48
N ARG A 193 15.95 7.21 -3.13
CA ARG A 193 16.14 8.31 -4.09
C ARG A 193 15.33 9.52 -3.65
N LEU A 194 16.01 10.61 -3.30
CA LEU A 194 15.40 11.88 -2.92
C LEU A 194 15.74 12.94 -3.96
N ALA A 195 14.72 13.57 -4.53
CA ALA A 195 14.86 14.74 -5.38
C ALA A 195 14.36 15.97 -4.61
N LEU A 196 15.27 16.86 -4.23
CA LEU A 196 15.00 18.05 -3.40
C LEU A 196 15.19 19.32 -4.22
N PRO A 197 14.48 20.43 -3.94
CA PRO A 197 14.82 21.71 -4.55
C PRO A 197 16.31 22.06 -4.31
N PRO A 198 16.98 22.74 -5.25
CA PRO A 198 18.35 23.18 -5.04
C PRO A 198 18.48 24.04 -3.77
N GLY A 199 19.51 23.81 -2.97
CA GLY A 199 19.67 24.51 -1.70
C GLY A 199 20.65 23.86 -0.74
N ARG A 200 20.70 24.41 0.47
CA ARG A 200 21.61 24.02 1.57
C ARG A 200 20.87 23.22 2.63
N TYR A 201 21.39 22.03 2.95
CA TYR A 201 20.73 21.04 3.79
C TYR A 201 21.69 20.47 4.84
N HIS A 202 21.20 20.23 6.06
CA HIS A 202 21.86 19.35 7.01
C HIS A 202 21.59 17.90 6.57
N LEU A 203 22.48 17.38 5.72
CA LEU A 203 22.32 16.10 5.03
C LEU A 203 23.09 14.98 5.72
N SER A 204 22.41 13.88 5.99
CA SER A 204 22.98 12.59 6.37
C SER A 204 22.50 11.54 5.38
N ALA A 205 23.44 10.92 4.67
CA ALA A 205 23.17 9.86 3.69
C ALA A 205 24.06 8.65 4.01
N ASP A 206 23.45 7.49 4.21
CA ASP A 206 24.13 6.27 4.63
C ASP A 206 23.71 5.05 3.80
N ALA A 207 24.68 4.32 3.27
CA ALA A 207 24.44 3.14 2.44
C ALA A 207 25.48 2.06 2.76
N PRO A 208 25.35 1.31 3.87
CA PRO A 208 26.42 0.42 4.35
C PRO A 208 26.83 -0.65 3.34
N ARG A 209 25.88 -1.12 2.51
CA ARG A 209 26.11 -2.11 1.45
C ARG A 209 25.86 -1.57 0.05
N GLY A 210 25.93 -0.25 -0.12
CA GLY A 210 25.70 0.43 -1.40
C GLY A 210 26.60 1.66 -1.56
N ARG A 211 26.18 2.58 -2.42
CA ARG A 211 26.85 3.86 -2.64
C ARG A 211 25.95 5.02 -2.30
N THR A 212 26.55 6.08 -1.77
CA THR A 212 25.91 7.37 -1.60
C THR A 212 26.28 8.28 -2.77
N TRP A 213 25.29 8.93 -3.36
CA TRP A 213 25.46 9.92 -4.43
C TRP A 213 24.71 11.19 -4.09
N ILE A 214 25.41 12.32 -4.11
CA ILE A 214 24.84 13.65 -3.91
C ILE A 214 25.03 14.42 -5.23
N GLY A 215 23.92 14.76 -5.88
CA GLY A 215 23.90 15.45 -7.15
C GLY A 215 24.21 16.95 -7.03
N ALA A 216 24.67 17.54 -8.14
CA ALA A 216 24.89 18.98 -8.22
C ALA A 216 23.61 19.78 -7.89
N GLY A 217 23.79 20.92 -7.21
CA GLY A 217 22.68 21.76 -6.74
C GLY A 217 22.19 21.45 -5.33
N ILE A 218 22.68 20.36 -4.71
CA ILE A 218 22.49 20.06 -3.30
C ILE A 218 23.78 20.38 -2.54
N ASP A 219 23.70 21.34 -1.62
CA ASP A 219 24.81 21.74 -0.75
C ASP A 219 24.64 21.09 0.63
N ALA A 220 25.58 20.21 0.99
CA ALA A 220 25.57 19.49 2.26
C ALA A 220 26.33 20.30 3.31
N ASP A 221 25.59 20.92 4.22
CA ASP A 221 26.15 21.79 5.25
C ASP A 221 25.58 21.45 6.65
N PRO A 222 26.44 21.11 7.63
CA PRO A 222 26.03 20.82 9.01
C PRO A 222 25.27 21.96 9.73
N ALA A 223 25.33 23.19 9.23
CA ALA A 223 24.56 24.33 9.74
C ALA A 223 23.32 24.65 8.88
N GLY A 224 22.91 23.74 7.99
CA GLY A 224 21.65 23.81 7.27
C GLY A 224 20.44 23.70 8.22
N ARG A 225 19.40 24.50 7.98
CA ARG A 225 18.15 24.45 8.79
C ARG A 225 17.20 23.32 8.37
N SER A 226 17.27 22.93 7.10
CA SER A 226 16.50 21.82 6.54
C SER A 226 17.28 20.53 6.75
N THR A 227 16.72 19.60 7.52
CA THR A 227 17.38 18.33 7.85
C THR A 227 16.92 17.23 6.90
N VAL A 228 17.86 16.51 6.31
CA VAL A 228 17.56 15.40 5.41
C VAL A 228 18.37 14.19 5.85
N GLY A 229 17.68 13.14 6.29
CA GLY A 229 18.23 11.82 6.56
C GLY A 229 17.79 10.84 5.48
N ALA A 230 18.73 10.11 4.90
CA ALA A 230 18.47 9.05 3.94
C ALA A 230 19.35 7.84 4.25
N SER A 231 18.77 6.66 4.43
CA SER A 231 19.53 5.44 4.66
C SER A 231 19.00 4.26 3.84
N ALA A 232 19.90 3.51 3.21
CA ALA A 232 19.58 2.26 2.51
C ALA A 232 20.43 1.12 3.07
N GLY A 233 19.80 0.06 3.58
CA GLY A 233 20.52 -1.12 4.10
C GLY A 233 21.24 -1.86 2.98
N ASP A 234 20.46 -2.35 2.01
CA ASP A 234 20.89 -3.10 0.83
C ASP A 234 20.57 -2.36 -0.48
N GLY A 235 21.04 -1.11 -0.59
CA GLY A 235 20.82 -0.30 -1.78
C GLY A 235 21.64 0.98 -1.83
N ASP A 236 21.56 1.67 -2.95
CA ASP A 236 22.17 2.99 -3.11
C ASP A 236 21.29 4.08 -2.48
N VAL A 237 21.93 5.11 -1.92
CA VAL A 237 21.27 6.37 -1.55
C VAL A 237 21.63 7.42 -2.58
N THR A 238 20.63 7.98 -3.26
CA THR A 238 20.79 9.09 -4.20
C THR A 238 20.01 10.30 -3.70
N VAL A 239 20.69 11.42 -3.55
CA VAL A 239 20.06 12.72 -3.27
C VAL A 239 20.42 13.66 -4.40
N GLU A 240 19.43 14.20 -5.09
CA GLU A 240 19.66 15.04 -6.27
C GLU A 240 18.75 16.28 -6.30
N ALA A 241 19.12 17.26 -7.12
CA ALA A 241 18.27 18.42 -7.36
C ALA A 241 17.03 18.02 -8.18
N ALA A 242 15.85 18.37 -7.68
CA ALA A 242 14.59 18.30 -8.40
C ALA A 242 14.65 19.29 -9.57
N ARG A 243 14.63 18.76 -10.80
CA ARG A 243 14.51 19.52 -12.05
C ARG A 243 13.06 19.83 -12.37
#